data_AF-A0AA39VUP7-F1
#
_entry.id   AF-A0AA39VUP7-F1
#
_cell.length_a   1.000
_cell.length_b   1.000
_cell.length_c   1.000
_cell.angle_alpha   90.00
_cell.angle_beta   90.00
_cell.angle_gamma   90.00
#
_symmetry.space_group_name_H-M   'P 1'
#
loop_
_entity.id
_entity.type
_entity.pdbx_description
1 polymer ?
#
loop_
_entity_poly.entity_id
_entity_poly.type
_entity_poly.pdbx_seq_one_letter_code
_entity_poly.pdbx_strand_id
1 'polypeptide(L)'
;MSVSSLNCMIQEKRAELYMDTNNNNVCHIVAMPFPRRGHINPVLNLCNLLVSRKPEILITFVVTEEWLGLIDSDAYPKNVSFATIPDNIIPSQKNQLADKVAFVIATMTKLEAPFQRILDRLHHPVTTIITDALLLWAAETGNRRNIPVAALWTSSASVFSIFYHSDLFKEKQFPLDLEEHADDIIDFIPGISSIRVADIPSFIYNKQYSTDGRGFKLPVSKAQYFLLPSVYELESQVLDVIKTNFSIRTYTVGPLIPYKSELPCKSSINCDHDQDPRYYIEWLNSQPTNSVLFVSMGSLVKFSSAQLDEMVAGVKISGVRCLWVGGAMILVAFKWS
;
A
#
# COMPACT_ATOMS: atom_id res chain seq x y z
N MET A 1 -12.74 -0.60 16.48
CA MET A 1 -11.77 -0.34 17.58
C MET A 1 -10.40 0.00 17.00
N SER A 2 -9.87 1.19 17.31
CA SER A 2 -8.74 1.85 16.62
C SER A 2 -7.83 2.59 17.61
N VAL A 3 -6.56 2.86 17.23
CA VAL A 3 -5.60 3.77 17.90
C VAL A 3 -5.07 3.36 19.29
N SER A 4 -5.85 2.66 20.13
CA SER A 4 -5.42 2.21 21.46
C SER A 4 -4.15 1.35 21.41
N SER A 5 -4.06 0.50 20.39
CA SER A 5 -2.96 -0.45 20.23
C SER A 5 -1.66 0.24 19.79
N LEU A 6 -1.74 1.34 19.03
CA LEU A 6 -0.56 2.11 18.62
C LEU A 6 -0.07 3.07 19.72
N ASN A 7 -0.98 3.59 20.54
CA ASN A 7 -0.61 4.27 21.79
C ASN A 7 0.12 3.31 22.74
N CYS A 8 -0.27 2.03 22.79
CA CYS A 8 0.45 0.99 23.54
C CYS A 8 1.89 0.84 23.03
N MET A 9 2.08 0.77 21.70
CA MET A 9 3.42 0.74 21.08
C MET A 9 4.31 1.93 21.50
N ILE A 10 3.78 3.15 21.48
CA ILE A 10 4.52 4.35 21.87
C ILE A 10 4.81 4.37 23.38
N GLN A 11 3.89 3.89 24.22
CA GLN A 11 4.03 3.87 25.67
C GLN A 11 4.94 2.74 26.18
N GLU A 12 4.92 1.56 25.55
CA GLU A 12 5.81 0.46 25.94
C GLU A 12 7.27 0.79 25.63
N LYS A 13 7.54 1.47 24.52
CA LYS A 13 8.87 1.99 24.22
C LYS A 13 9.31 3.06 25.22
N ARG A 14 8.38 3.90 25.70
CA ARG A 14 8.67 4.82 26.82
C ARG A 14 9.08 4.05 28.07
N ALA A 15 8.37 2.97 28.42
CA ALA A 15 8.69 2.16 29.60
C ALA A 15 10.05 1.46 29.50
N GLU A 16 10.45 0.98 28.31
CA GLU A 16 11.79 0.39 28.09
C GLU A 16 12.91 1.45 28.07
N LEU A 17 12.63 2.68 27.65
CA LEU A 17 13.56 3.82 27.67
C LEU A 17 13.64 4.52 29.03
N TYR A 18 12.83 4.15 30.03
CA TYR A 18 12.79 4.82 31.34
C TYR A 18 13.95 4.45 32.28
N MET A 19 14.96 3.74 31.79
CA MET A 19 16.23 3.52 32.50
C MET A 19 17.35 4.50 32.08
N ASP A 20 17.10 5.46 31.18
CA ASP A 20 18.09 6.49 30.82
C ASP A 20 17.46 7.89 30.83
N THR A 21 17.60 8.57 31.98
CA THR A 21 17.12 9.92 32.22
C THR A 21 17.94 10.98 31.45
N ASN A 22 17.24 11.96 30.86
CA ASN A 22 17.73 13.17 30.15
C ASN A 22 18.02 13.06 28.65
N ASN A 23 16.97 12.95 27.81
CA ASN A 23 17.02 13.63 26.52
C ASN A 23 15.62 14.04 26.02
N ASN A 24 15.51 15.24 25.47
CA ASN A 24 14.37 15.69 24.64
C ASN A 24 14.32 14.85 23.35
N ASN A 25 14.01 13.56 23.46
CA ASN A 25 14.07 12.64 22.32
C ASN A 25 12.85 12.86 21.43
N VAL A 26 13.05 13.69 20.40
CA VAL A 26 12.08 13.93 19.32
C VAL A 26 11.75 12.59 18.67
N CYS A 27 10.46 12.24 18.59
CA CYS A 27 10.03 11.04 17.90
C CYS A 27 10.13 11.27 16.39
N HIS A 28 11.21 10.78 15.78
CA HIS A 28 11.44 10.86 14.35
C HIS A 28 11.17 9.51 13.69
N ILE A 29 10.21 9.49 12.77
CA ILE A 29 9.80 8.32 11.99
C ILE A 29 10.30 8.48 10.56
N VAL A 30 10.97 7.46 10.02
CA VAL A 30 11.26 7.38 8.59
C VAL A 30 10.31 6.39 7.93
N ALA A 31 9.57 6.85 6.93
CA ALA A 31 8.61 6.03 6.20
C ALA A 31 9.18 5.64 4.83
N MET A 32 9.30 4.34 4.56
CA MET A 32 9.78 3.78 3.29
C MET A 32 8.70 2.90 2.64
N PRO A 33 7.83 3.46 1.78
CA PRO A 33 6.86 2.70 1.01
C PRO A 33 7.51 1.95 -0.16
N PHE A 34 6.85 0.90 -0.65
CA PHE A 34 7.16 0.36 -1.97
C PHE A 34 6.79 1.41 -3.04
N PRO A 35 7.63 1.68 -4.07
CA PRO A 35 7.49 2.80 -5.01
C PRO A 35 6.35 2.63 -6.03
N ARG A 36 5.12 2.49 -5.55
CA ARG A 36 3.90 2.28 -6.31
C ARG A 36 2.72 2.97 -5.62
N ARG A 37 1.81 3.57 -6.40
CA ARG A 37 0.62 4.34 -5.93
C ARG A 37 -0.15 3.62 -4.82
N GLY A 38 -0.49 2.34 -5.03
CA GLY A 38 -1.23 1.53 -4.06
C GLY A 38 -0.49 1.23 -2.75
N HIS A 39 0.80 1.52 -2.68
CA HIS A 39 1.65 1.32 -1.51
C HIS A 39 2.02 2.65 -0.84
N ILE A 40 2.38 3.65 -1.65
CA ILE A 40 2.70 5.01 -1.19
C ILE A 40 1.51 5.63 -0.46
N ASN A 41 0.31 5.59 -1.07
CA ASN A 41 -0.85 6.29 -0.51
C ASN A 41 -1.24 5.77 0.88
N PRO A 42 -1.37 4.44 1.14
CA PRO A 42 -1.64 3.95 2.48
C PRO A 42 -0.58 4.32 3.52
N VAL A 43 0.72 4.23 3.18
CA VAL A 43 1.80 4.59 4.10
C VAL A 43 1.75 6.09 4.42
N LEU A 44 1.47 6.93 3.41
CA LEU A 44 1.36 8.37 3.56
C LEU A 44 0.13 8.77 4.38
N ASN A 45 -1.01 8.10 4.16
CA ASN A 45 -2.21 8.29 4.98
C ASN A 45 -2.00 7.87 6.44
N LEU A 46 -1.26 6.79 6.69
CA LEU A 46 -0.84 6.42 8.04
C LEU A 46 0.03 7.51 8.66
N CYS A 47 1.01 8.04 7.93
CA CYS A 47 1.85 9.14 8.39
C CYS A 47 1.02 10.38 8.77
N ASN A 48 0.07 10.78 7.92
CA ASN A 48 -0.86 11.88 8.18
C ASN A 48 -1.72 11.64 9.43
N LEU A 49 -2.21 10.41 9.62
CA LEU A 49 -2.97 10.04 10.81
C LEU A 49 -2.10 10.17 12.08
N LEU A 50 -0.82 9.80 12.02
CA LEU A 50 0.09 9.94 13.15
C LEU A 50 0.30 11.41 13.53
N VAL A 51 0.67 12.26 12.58
CA VAL A 51 0.95 13.67 12.86
C VAL A 51 -0.29 14.46 13.27
N SER A 52 -1.47 14.11 12.73
CA SER A 52 -2.73 14.75 13.13
C SER A 52 -3.11 14.46 14.60
N ARG A 53 -2.67 13.31 15.14
CA ARG A 53 -2.91 12.94 16.55
C ARG A 53 -1.78 13.36 17.47
N LYS A 54 -0.56 13.44 16.94
CA LYS A 54 0.68 13.71 17.65
C LYS A 54 1.54 14.66 16.82
N PRO A 55 1.26 15.98 16.86
CA PRO A 55 1.99 16.98 16.08
C PRO A 55 3.49 17.04 16.40
N GLU A 56 3.90 16.52 17.56
CA GLU A 56 5.31 16.41 17.97
C GLU A 56 6.11 15.35 17.20
N ILE A 57 5.46 14.44 16.47
CA ILE A 57 6.13 13.44 15.64
C ILE A 57 6.70 14.13 14.40
N LEU A 58 7.99 13.89 14.15
CA LEU A 58 8.63 14.21 12.88
C LEU A 58 8.55 13.00 11.95
N ILE A 59 8.21 13.24 10.69
CA ILE A 59 8.17 12.21 9.64
C ILE A 59 9.11 12.64 8.52
N THR A 60 10.02 11.75 8.13
CA THR A 60 10.69 11.81 6.82
C THR A 60 10.12 10.71 5.93
N PHE A 61 9.41 11.09 4.89
CA PHE A 61 8.80 10.21 3.92
C PHE A 61 9.72 10.02 2.72
N VAL A 62 10.21 8.80 2.51
CA VAL A 62 11.18 8.49 1.45
C VAL A 62 10.45 8.07 0.18
N VAL A 63 10.77 8.73 -0.93
CA VAL A 63 10.23 8.42 -2.26
C VAL A 63 11.33 8.52 -3.32
N THR A 64 11.06 8.12 -4.55
CA THR A 64 11.95 8.50 -5.67
C THR A 64 11.68 9.93 -6.11
N GLU A 65 12.58 10.55 -6.87
CA GLU A 65 12.39 11.90 -7.42
C GLU A 65 11.13 12.00 -8.32
N GLU A 66 10.85 10.97 -9.12
CA GLU A 66 9.68 10.81 -9.99
C GLU A 66 8.42 10.82 -9.13
N TRP A 67 8.43 10.09 -8.01
CA TRP A 67 7.31 10.07 -7.08
C TRP A 67 7.13 11.37 -6.31
N LEU A 68 8.22 12.06 -5.95
CA LEU A 68 8.12 13.39 -5.36
C LEU A 68 7.43 14.36 -6.31
N GLY A 69 7.77 14.33 -7.61
CA GLY A 69 7.10 15.14 -8.63
C GLY A 69 5.61 14.82 -8.84
N LEU A 70 5.11 13.69 -8.33
CA LEU A 70 3.70 13.30 -8.36
C LEU A 70 2.96 13.57 -7.05
N ILE A 71 3.67 13.94 -5.98
CA ILE A 71 3.10 14.23 -4.67
C ILE A 71 3.10 15.75 -4.49
N ASP A 72 1.97 16.33 -4.10
CA ASP A 72 1.91 17.73 -3.67
C ASP A 72 2.54 17.87 -2.28
N SER A 73 3.88 17.83 -2.23
CA SER A 73 4.64 17.83 -0.98
C SER A 73 4.43 19.09 -0.14
N ASP A 74 4.11 20.23 -0.77
CA ASP A 74 3.83 21.51 -0.12
C ASP A 74 2.48 21.50 0.62
N ALA A 75 1.58 20.57 0.27
CA ALA A 75 0.33 20.39 0.98
C ALA A 75 0.49 19.73 2.36
N TYR A 76 1.69 19.30 2.75
CA TYR A 76 1.91 18.59 4.02
C TYR A 76 2.39 19.52 5.14
N PRO A 77 2.06 19.24 6.41
CA PRO A 77 2.49 20.05 7.54
C PRO A 77 4.01 19.99 7.72
N LYS A 78 4.61 21.01 8.34
CA LYS A 78 6.07 21.18 8.48
C LYS A 78 6.80 20.02 9.17
N ASN A 79 6.08 19.22 9.95
CA ASN A 79 6.62 18.03 10.62
C ASN A 79 6.60 16.78 9.73
N VAL A 80 6.17 16.88 8.47
CA VAL A 80 6.32 15.86 7.42
C VAL A 80 7.24 16.43 6.35
N SER A 81 8.44 15.86 6.23
CA SER A 81 9.40 16.17 5.19
C SER A 81 9.56 15.01 4.22
N PHE A 82 10.06 15.29 3.02
CA PHE A 82 10.32 14.28 2.00
C PHE A 82 11.82 14.15 1.76
N ALA A 83 12.28 12.91 1.59
CA ALA A 83 13.63 12.60 1.14
C ALA A 83 13.58 11.77 -0.13
N THR A 84 14.51 12.02 -1.06
CA THR A 84 14.46 11.43 -2.39
C THR A 84 15.56 10.42 -2.65
N ILE A 85 15.21 9.38 -3.41
CA ILE A 85 16.13 8.45 -4.06
C ILE A 85 16.17 8.79 -5.56
N PRO A 86 17.35 8.85 -6.21
CA PRO A 86 17.45 9.16 -7.63
C PRO A 86 16.65 8.21 -8.53
N ASP A 87 16.04 8.76 -9.58
CA ASP A 87 15.12 8.00 -10.45
C ASP A 87 15.78 6.94 -11.34
N ASN A 88 17.08 7.02 -11.54
CA ASN A 88 17.81 6.06 -12.36
C ASN A 88 18.14 4.74 -11.64
N ILE A 89 17.77 4.61 -10.36
CA ILE A 89 18.07 3.42 -9.56
C ILE A 89 17.11 2.26 -9.88
N ILE A 90 15.85 2.57 -10.17
CA ILE A 90 14.80 1.59 -10.51
C ILE A 90 14.14 1.98 -11.84
N PRO A 91 13.50 1.04 -12.57
CA PRO A 91 12.74 1.39 -13.77
C PRO A 91 11.65 2.43 -13.48
N SER A 92 11.45 3.37 -14.40
CA SER A 92 10.47 4.45 -14.23
C SER A 92 9.05 3.94 -14.07
N GLN A 93 8.19 4.71 -13.39
CA GLN A 93 6.76 4.43 -13.23
C GLN A 93 6.08 4.17 -14.55
N LYS A 94 6.38 4.97 -15.57
CA LYS A 94 5.79 4.86 -16.92
C LYS A 94 6.14 3.52 -17.59
N ASN A 95 7.29 2.94 -17.27
CA ASN A 95 7.77 1.66 -17.80
C ASN A 95 7.50 0.46 -16.88
N GLN A 96 6.94 0.67 -15.67
CA GLN A 96 6.62 -0.41 -14.72
C GLN A 96 5.72 -1.50 -15.32
N LEU A 97 4.88 -1.15 -16.28
CA LEU A 97 3.98 -2.10 -16.93
C LEU A 97 4.68 -2.94 -18.01
N ALA A 98 5.75 -2.42 -18.61
CA ALA A 98 6.48 -3.11 -19.67
C ALA A 98 7.32 -4.26 -19.12
N ASP A 99 7.87 -4.10 -17.91
CA ASP A 99 8.62 -5.15 -17.22
C ASP A 99 8.38 -5.09 -15.69
N LYS A 100 7.24 -5.64 -15.26
CA LYS A 100 6.83 -5.72 -13.86
C LYS A 100 7.84 -6.48 -13.00
N VAL A 101 8.47 -7.51 -13.57
CA VAL A 101 9.41 -8.39 -12.87
C VAL A 101 10.71 -7.63 -12.61
N ALA A 102 11.31 -7.01 -13.64
CA ALA A 102 12.51 -6.21 -13.47
C ALA A 102 12.32 -5.05 -12.48
N PHE A 103 11.14 -4.41 -12.49
CA PHE A 103 10.83 -3.36 -11.52
C PHE A 103 10.82 -3.87 -10.07
N VAL A 104 10.14 -4.99 -9.81
CA VAL A 104 10.11 -5.61 -8.48
C VAL A 104 11.52 -6.00 -8.04
N ILE A 105 12.28 -6.70 -8.90
CA ILE A 105 13.65 -7.12 -8.59
C ILE A 105 14.54 -5.91 -8.29
N ALA A 106 14.50 -4.85 -9.11
CA ALA A 106 15.28 -3.64 -8.90
C ALA A 106 14.91 -2.96 -7.57
N THR A 107 13.62 -2.89 -7.25
CA THR A 107 13.12 -2.34 -5.97
C THR A 107 13.66 -3.13 -4.77
N MET A 108 13.72 -4.46 -4.88
CA MET A 108 14.21 -5.33 -3.80
C MET A 108 15.73 -5.34 -3.65
N THR A 109 16.49 -4.97 -4.68
CA THR A 109 17.96 -5.15 -4.70
C THR A 109 18.74 -3.84 -4.78
N LYS A 110 18.15 -2.74 -5.26
CA LYS A 110 18.89 -1.50 -5.55
C LYS A 110 18.55 -0.32 -4.63
N LEU A 111 17.41 -0.35 -3.92
CA LEU A 111 16.98 0.77 -3.09
C LEU A 111 17.57 0.80 -1.67
N GLU A 112 18.12 -0.32 -1.20
CA GLU A 112 18.68 -0.43 0.15
C GLU A 112 19.85 0.53 0.39
N ALA A 113 20.83 0.57 -0.51
CA ALA A 113 22.00 1.44 -0.35
C ALA A 113 21.64 2.95 -0.39
N PRO A 114 20.80 3.44 -1.34
CA PRO A 114 20.27 4.80 -1.28
C PRO A 114 19.51 5.11 0.02
N PHE A 115 18.66 4.21 0.49
CA PHE A 115 17.91 4.42 1.74
C PHE A 115 18.84 4.56 2.95
N GLN A 116 19.88 3.73 3.06
CA GLN A 116 20.89 3.84 4.11
C GLN A 116 21.60 5.21 4.08
N ARG A 117 21.97 5.70 2.88
CA ARG A 117 22.57 7.05 2.73
C ARG A 117 21.64 8.16 3.16
N ILE A 118 20.32 8.01 2.99
CA ILE A 118 19.34 8.97 3.51
C ILE A 118 19.39 8.95 5.04
N LEU A 119 19.30 7.78 5.66
CA LEU A 119 19.37 7.64 7.13
C LEU A 119 20.63 8.29 7.71
N ASP A 120 21.78 8.14 7.05
CA ASP A 120 23.07 8.70 7.50
C ASP A 120 23.12 10.24 7.46
N ARG A 121 22.25 10.88 6.67
CA ARG A 121 22.22 12.33 6.46
C ARG A 121 21.15 13.05 7.27
N LEU A 122 20.28 12.32 7.96
CA LEU A 122 19.21 12.93 8.75
C LEU A 122 19.78 13.61 9.98
N HIS A 123 19.35 14.86 10.20
CA HIS A 123 19.80 15.65 11.35
C HIS A 123 19.31 15.09 12.69
N HIS A 124 18.08 14.58 12.73
CA HIS A 124 17.49 14.00 13.94
C HIS A 124 17.66 12.48 13.94
N PRO A 125 18.10 11.88 15.07
CA PRO A 125 18.17 10.43 15.20
C PRO A 125 16.83 9.77 14.88
N VAL A 126 16.84 8.76 14.02
CA VAL A 126 15.64 8.03 13.64
C VAL A 126 15.24 7.11 14.78
N THR A 127 14.02 7.30 15.28
CA THR A 127 13.50 6.50 16.40
C THR A 127 12.78 5.24 15.92
N THR A 128 12.10 5.29 14.77
CA THR A 128 11.32 4.17 14.22
C THR A 128 11.31 4.23 12.70
N ILE A 129 11.35 3.08 12.04
CA ILE A 129 11.11 2.95 10.60
C ILE A 129 9.71 2.38 10.39
N ILE A 130 8.89 3.04 9.58
CA ILE A 130 7.68 2.44 9.00
C ILE A 130 8.04 2.02 7.58
N THR A 131 7.88 0.75 7.23
CA THR A 131 8.19 0.28 5.88
C THR A 131 7.08 -0.56 5.31
N ASP A 132 6.93 -0.55 3.99
CA ASP A 132 6.08 -1.51 3.31
C ASP A 132 6.59 -2.94 3.56
N ALA A 133 5.68 -3.85 3.90
CA ALA A 133 6.01 -5.23 4.26
C ALA A 133 6.68 -6.02 3.12
N LEU A 134 6.61 -5.55 1.87
CA LEU A 134 7.35 -6.13 0.76
C LEU A 134 8.85 -5.76 0.77
N LEU A 135 9.26 -4.69 1.46
CA LEU A 135 10.66 -4.20 1.45
C LEU A 135 11.51 -4.87 2.54
N LEU A 136 11.95 -6.09 2.26
CA LEU A 136 12.66 -6.94 3.25
C LEU A 136 13.93 -6.27 3.79
N TRP A 137 14.69 -5.65 2.88
CA TRP A 137 15.95 -4.98 3.19
C TRP A 137 15.77 -3.78 4.13
N ALA A 138 14.59 -3.15 4.16
CA ALA A 138 14.34 -1.99 5.02
C ALA A 138 14.18 -2.41 6.48
N ALA A 139 13.49 -3.54 6.74
CA ALA A 139 13.41 -4.13 8.06
C ALA A 139 14.78 -4.59 8.58
N GLU A 140 15.57 -5.23 7.72
CA GLU A 140 16.94 -5.63 8.06
C GLU A 140 17.85 -4.43 8.34
N THR A 141 17.72 -3.36 7.55
CA THR A 141 18.46 -2.11 7.76
C THR A 141 18.14 -1.51 9.12
N GLY A 142 16.87 -1.47 9.52
CA GLY A 142 16.47 -1.02 10.85
C GLY A 142 17.10 -1.86 11.95
N ASN A 143 17.00 -3.19 11.86
CA ASN A 143 17.59 -4.09 12.85
C ASN A 143 19.12 -3.94 12.97
N ARG A 144 19.85 -3.86 11.86
CA ARG A 144 21.32 -3.65 11.87
C ARG A 144 21.72 -2.33 12.52
N ARG A 145 20.83 -1.33 12.49
CA ARG A 145 21.02 0.00 13.09
C ARG A 145 20.39 0.12 14.48
N ASN A 146 19.83 -0.95 15.04
CA ASN A 146 19.07 -0.95 16.29
C ASN A 146 17.89 0.05 16.28
N ILE A 147 17.27 0.25 15.12
CA ILE A 147 16.07 1.07 14.94
C ILE A 147 14.85 0.13 14.83
N PRO A 148 13.85 0.23 15.73
CA PRO A 148 12.62 -0.54 15.62
C PRO A 148 11.89 -0.29 14.30
N VAL A 149 11.35 -1.36 13.73
CA VAL A 149 10.63 -1.37 12.46
C VAL A 149 9.18 -1.78 12.65
N ALA A 150 8.28 -1.02 12.06
CA ALA A 150 6.89 -1.39 11.84
C ALA A 150 6.67 -1.68 10.34
N ALA A 151 6.35 -2.93 10.01
CA ALA A 151 6.03 -3.34 8.65
C ALA A 151 4.53 -3.14 8.37
N LEU A 152 4.19 -2.34 7.36
CA LEU A 152 2.82 -2.13 6.90
C LEU A 152 2.54 -3.02 5.70
N TRP A 153 1.57 -3.92 5.85
CA TRP A 153 0.92 -4.55 4.72
C TRP A 153 -0.03 -3.55 4.05
N THR A 154 -0.08 -3.51 2.73
CA THR A 154 -0.90 -2.54 1.98
C THR A 154 -2.08 -3.16 1.25
N SER A 155 -2.31 -4.46 1.47
CA SER A 155 -3.47 -5.21 0.99
C SER A 155 -4.33 -5.69 2.16
N SER A 156 -5.37 -6.49 1.89
CA SER A 156 -6.24 -7.02 2.94
C SER A 156 -5.53 -8.04 3.84
N ALA A 157 -6.00 -8.22 5.07
CA ALA A 157 -5.50 -9.26 5.97
C ALA A 157 -5.71 -10.66 5.37
N SER A 158 -6.77 -10.82 4.58
CA SER A 158 -7.08 -12.05 3.86
C SER A 158 -5.97 -12.42 2.87
N VAL A 159 -5.56 -11.47 2.02
CA VAL A 159 -4.46 -11.69 1.07
C VAL A 159 -3.17 -11.98 1.83
N PHE A 160 -2.90 -11.29 2.94
CA PHE A 160 -1.73 -11.59 3.76
C PHE A 160 -1.70 -13.04 4.23
N SER A 161 -2.83 -13.60 4.72
CA SER A 161 -2.88 -15.00 5.16
C SER A 161 -2.56 -15.98 4.03
N ILE A 162 -3.06 -15.73 2.81
CA ILE A 162 -2.75 -16.58 1.64
C ILE A 162 -1.25 -16.55 1.33
N PHE A 163 -0.62 -15.37 1.34
CA PHE A 163 0.83 -15.25 1.11
C PHE A 163 1.65 -15.89 2.23
N TYR A 164 1.27 -15.67 3.48
CA TYR A 164 2.01 -16.19 4.63
C TYR A 164 1.97 -17.71 4.69
N HIS A 165 0.81 -18.30 4.38
CA HIS A 165 0.61 -19.75 4.38
C HIS A 165 0.87 -20.39 3.00
N SER A 166 1.64 -19.73 2.12
CA SER A 166 1.91 -20.27 0.78
C SER A 166 2.64 -21.62 0.79
N ASP A 167 3.36 -21.94 1.86
CA ASP A 167 4.04 -23.23 2.00
C ASP A 167 3.03 -24.41 2.14
N LEU A 168 1.79 -24.15 2.60
CA LEU A 168 0.74 -25.18 2.69
C LEU A 168 0.38 -25.80 1.33
N PHE A 169 0.48 -25.03 0.24
CA PHE A 169 0.25 -25.56 -1.11
C PHE A 169 1.26 -26.65 -1.45
N LYS A 170 2.53 -26.46 -1.07
CA LYS A 170 3.59 -27.46 -1.29
C LYS A 170 3.42 -28.65 -0.36
N GLU A 171 3.14 -28.41 0.92
CA GLU A 171 2.95 -29.47 1.93
C GLU A 171 1.79 -30.40 1.56
N LYS A 172 0.71 -29.84 1.01
CA LYS A 172 -0.48 -30.59 0.59
C LYS A 172 -0.39 -31.11 -0.85
N GLN A 173 0.72 -30.86 -1.55
CA GLN A 173 0.89 -31.19 -2.96
C GLN A 173 -0.27 -30.65 -3.83
N PHE A 174 -0.79 -29.48 -3.47
CA PHE A 174 -1.96 -28.90 -4.11
C PHE A 174 -1.54 -28.18 -5.41
N PRO A 175 -2.13 -28.51 -6.56
CA PRO A 175 -1.75 -27.92 -7.83
C PRO A 175 -2.13 -26.43 -7.87
N LEU A 176 -1.18 -25.60 -8.28
CA LEU A 176 -1.38 -24.17 -8.52
C LEU A 176 -1.31 -23.88 -10.02
N ASP A 177 -2.13 -24.59 -10.79
CA ASP A 177 -2.26 -24.41 -12.24
C ASP A 177 -3.66 -23.87 -12.56
N LEU A 178 -3.71 -22.74 -13.24
CA LEU A 178 -4.98 -22.12 -13.64
C LEU A 178 -5.61 -22.77 -14.86
N GLU A 179 -4.84 -23.47 -15.70
CA GLU A 179 -5.39 -24.04 -16.93
C GLU A 179 -6.24 -25.29 -16.63
N GLU A 180 -5.78 -26.12 -15.69
CA GLU A 180 -6.43 -27.40 -15.37
C GLU A 180 -7.25 -27.33 -14.07
N HIS A 181 -6.87 -26.49 -13.11
CA HIS A 181 -7.40 -26.53 -11.74
C HIS A 181 -8.08 -25.23 -11.30
N ALA A 182 -8.48 -24.35 -12.22
CA ALA A 182 -9.07 -23.04 -11.89
C ALA A 182 -10.22 -23.10 -10.87
N ASP A 183 -11.11 -24.09 -10.99
CA ASP A 183 -12.30 -24.24 -10.15
C ASP A 183 -12.08 -25.12 -8.91
N ASP A 184 -10.87 -25.68 -8.73
CA ASP A 184 -10.56 -26.49 -7.56
C ASP A 184 -10.64 -25.64 -6.29
N ILE A 185 -11.18 -26.24 -5.22
CA ILE A 185 -11.46 -25.55 -3.97
C ILE A 185 -10.26 -25.66 -3.02
N ILE A 186 -9.90 -24.53 -2.44
CA ILE A 186 -8.90 -24.36 -1.40
C ILE A 186 -9.63 -24.00 -0.11
N ASP A 187 -9.61 -24.90 0.87
CA ASP A 187 -10.29 -24.77 2.15
C ASP A 187 -9.33 -24.82 3.36
N PHE A 188 -8.03 -24.84 3.09
CA PHE A 188 -7.00 -25.10 4.10
C PHE A 188 -6.19 -23.88 4.51
N ILE A 189 -6.50 -22.68 3.99
CA ILE A 189 -5.80 -21.44 4.38
C ILE A 189 -6.40 -20.90 5.69
N PRO A 190 -5.62 -20.79 6.77
CA PRO A 190 -6.13 -20.33 8.06
C PRO A 190 -6.81 -18.96 7.98
N GLY A 191 -8.06 -18.90 8.48
CA GLY A 191 -8.84 -17.66 8.58
C GLY A 191 -9.49 -17.19 7.28
N ILE A 192 -9.39 -17.98 6.21
CA ILE A 192 -9.97 -17.70 4.89
C ILE A 192 -11.05 -18.74 4.61
N SER A 193 -12.25 -18.28 4.24
CA SER A 193 -13.30 -19.15 3.72
C SER A 193 -12.84 -19.84 2.43
N SER A 194 -13.47 -20.95 2.06
CA SER A 194 -13.12 -21.67 0.83
C SER A 194 -13.08 -20.74 -0.40
N ILE A 195 -11.96 -20.77 -1.12
CA ILE A 195 -11.73 -20.01 -2.36
C ILE A 195 -11.38 -20.97 -3.49
N ARG A 196 -11.44 -20.51 -4.74
CA ARG A 196 -10.95 -21.29 -5.89
C ARG A 196 -9.49 -20.97 -6.20
N VAL A 197 -8.82 -21.84 -6.94
CA VAL A 197 -7.47 -21.55 -7.47
C VAL A 197 -7.47 -20.28 -8.31
N ALA A 198 -8.53 -20.05 -9.09
CA ALA A 198 -8.72 -18.83 -9.87
C ALA A 198 -8.75 -17.54 -9.03
N ASP A 199 -9.07 -17.62 -7.75
CA ASP A 199 -9.17 -16.48 -6.85
C ASP A 199 -7.80 -16.18 -6.16
N ILE A 200 -6.78 -17.03 -6.33
CA ILE A 200 -5.44 -16.84 -5.75
C ILE A 200 -4.72 -15.66 -6.43
N PRO A 201 -4.07 -14.76 -5.65
CA PRO A 201 -3.20 -13.73 -6.20
C PRO A 201 -2.06 -14.28 -7.08
N SER A 202 -1.94 -13.74 -8.30
CA SER A 202 -1.01 -14.25 -9.32
C SER A 202 0.47 -14.29 -8.94
N PHE A 203 0.88 -13.47 -7.98
CA PHE A 203 2.24 -13.48 -7.44
C PHE A 203 2.61 -14.77 -6.69
N ILE A 204 1.63 -15.57 -6.24
CA ILE A 204 1.89 -16.78 -5.45
C ILE A 204 2.38 -17.93 -6.35
N TYR A 205 1.82 -18.07 -7.55
CA TYR A 205 2.18 -19.14 -8.48
C TYR A 205 3.10 -18.69 -9.63
N ASN A 206 3.31 -17.39 -9.83
CA ASN A 206 4.24 -16.90 -10.85
C ASN A 206 5.71 -17.03 -10.41
N LYS A 207 6.37 -18.05 -10.95
CA LYS A 207 7.79 -18.39 -10.70
C LYS A 207 8.78 -17.27 -11.07
N GLN A 208 8.40 -16.31 -11.93
CA GLN A 208 9.27 -15.22 -12.36
C GLN A 208 9.61 -14.24 -11.23
N TYR A 209 8.80 -14.18 -10.17
CA TYR A 209 9.07 -13.34 -9.00
C TYR A 209 9.96 -14.03 -7.95
N SER A 210 10.38 -15.28 -8.19
CA SER A 210 11.23 -16.06 -7.30
C SER A 210 12.62 -16.21 -7.91
N THR A 211 13.59 -15.40 -7.46
CA THR A 211 14.97 -15.45 -7.96
C THR A 211 15.71 -16.76 -7.64
N ASP A 212 15.18 -17.57 -6.72
CA ASP A 212 15.79 -18.82 -6.24
C ASP A 212 14.81 -20.01 -6.20
N GLY A 213 13.63 -19.90 -6.83
CA GLY A 213 12.58 -20.92 -6.80
C GLY A 213 11.91 -21.17 -5.43
N ARG A 214 12.24 -20.41 -4.37
CA ARG A 214 11.69 -20.60 -3.02
C ARG A 214 10.35 -19.90 -2.76
N GLY A 215 9.84 -19.12 -3.71
CA GLY A 215 8.60 -18.36 -3.58
C GLY A 215 8.78 -17.07 -2.77
N PHE A 216 7.79 -16.18 -2.84
CA PHE A 216 7.81 -14.89 -2.16
C PHE A 216 7.52 -15.08 -0.66
N LYS A 217 8.55 -15.27 0.17
CA LYS A 217 8.40 -15.32 1.63
C LYS A 217 8.37 -13.92 2.21
N LEU A 218 7.28 -13.58 2.89
CA LEU A 218 7.16 -12.35 3.69
C LEU A 218 7.91 -12.53 5.01
N PRO A 219 9.05 -11.87 5.25
CA PRO A 219 9.81 -11.97 6.49
C PRO A 219 9.24 -10.97 7.51
N VAL A 220 7.93 -11.01 7.73
CA VAL A 220 7.28 -10.11 8.69
C VAL A 220 7.94 -10.22 10.06
N SER A 221 8.49 -11.41 10.39
CA SER A 221 9.26 -11.69 11.61
C SER A 221 10.51 -10.83 11.81
N LYS A 222 10.97 -10.12 10.78
CA LYS A 222 12.08 -9.15 10.90
C LYS A 222 11.63 -7.79 11.42
N ALA A 223 10.32 -7.51 11.48
CA ALA A 223 9.79 -6.28 12.06
C ALA A 223 9.33 -6.54 13.51
N GLN A 224 9.42 -5.51 14.35
CA GLN A 224 8.92 -5.56 15.74
C GLN A 224 7.39 -5.39 15.78
N TYR A 225 6.84 -4.70 14.79
CA TYR A 225 5.41 -4.46 14.68
C TYR A 225 4.92 -4.79 13.27
N PHE A 226 3.72 -5.35 13.19
CA PHE A 226 3.04 -5.59 11.93
C PHE A 226 1.74 -4.80 11.87
N LEU A 227 1.55 -4.03 10.81
CA LEU A 227 0.40 -3.16 10.64
C LEU A 227 -0.45 -3.68 9.47
N LEU A 228 -1.75 -3.83 9.72
CA LEU A 228 -2.74 -4.27 8.73
C LEU A 228 -3.71 -3.12 8.44
N PRO A 229 -4.00 -2.80 7.17
CA PRO A 229 -4.83 -1.67 6.78
C PRO A 229 -6.32 -2.05 6.81
N SER A 230 -6.72 -2.81 7.83
CA SER A 230 -8.05 -3.38 8.00
C SER A 230 -8.69 -2.95 9.32
N VAL A 231 -9.95 -3.32 9.52
CA VAL A 231 -10.70 -3.19 10.78
C VAL A 231 -11.23 -4.56 11.19
N TYR A 232 -11.35 -4.79 12.50
CA TYR A 232 -11.73 -6.10 13.04
C TYR A 232 -13.07 -6.57 12.49
N GLU A 233 -14.02 -5.66 12.39
CA GLU A 233 -15.40 -5.92 11.95
C GLU A 233 -15.48 -6.38 10.49
N LEU A 234 -14.44 -6.14 9.67
CA LEU A 234 -14.40 -6.52 8.25
C LEU A 234 -13.74 -7.89 8.03
N GLU A 235 -12.68 -8.21 8.79
CA GLU A 235 -11.80 -9.37 8.55
C GLU A 235 -11.52 -10.17 9.84
N SER A 236 -12.50 -10.28 10.74
CA SER A 236 -12.34 -10.82 12.10
C SER A 236 -11.68 -12.21 12.13
N GLN A 237 -12.15 -13.15 11.31
CA GLN A 237 -11.66 -14.53 11.29
C GLN A 237 -10.16 -14.62 10.99
N VAL A 238 -9.71 -13.95 9.92
CA VAL A 238 -8.29 -13.92 9.56
C VAL A 238 -7.47 -13.11 10.57
N LEU A 239 -8.02 -12.04 11.13
CA LEU A 239 -7.33 -11.24 12.15
C LEU A 239 -7.13 -12.02 13.45
N ASP A 240 -8.08 -12.85 13.87
CA ASP A 240 -7.97 -13.70 15.05
C ASP A 240 -6.92 -14.81 14.84
N VAL A 241 -6.88 -15.39 13.64
CA VAL A 241 -5.81 -16.32 13.24
C VAL A 241 -4.46 -15.62 13.25
N ILE A 242 -4.37 -14.40 12.70
CA ILE A 242 -3.12 -13.63 12.69
C ILE A 242 -2.67 -13.33 14.11
N LYS A 243 -3.58 -12.92 14.99
CA LYS A 243 -3.24 -12.62 16.38
C LYS A 243 -2.78 -13.84 17.17
N THR A 244 -3.32 -15.01 16.86
CA THR A 244 -3.04 -16.26 17.60
C THR A 244 -1.76 -16.94 17.12
N ASN A 245 -1.55 -16.99 15.80
CA ASN A 245 -0.49 -17.81 15.20
C ASN A 245 0.83 -17.03 15.00
N PHE A 246 0.81 -15.69 15.15
CA PHE A 246 1.94 -14.85 14.79
C PHE A 246 2.55 -14.26 16.06
N SER A 247 3.84 -14.52 16.27
CA SER A 247 4.59 -14.03 17.42
C SER A 247 4.86 -12.51 17.38
N ILE A 248 4.57 -11.87 16.25
CA ILE A 248 4.81 -10.44 16.03
C ILE A 248 3.59 -9.66 16.49
N ARG A 249 3.86 -8.56 17.18
CA ARG A 249 2.81 -7.67 17.64
C ARG A 249 2.10 -7.00 16.47
N THR A 250 0.86 -7.42 16.25
CA THR A 250 0.06 -7.02 15.09
C THR A 250 -1.02 -6.01 15.48
N TYR A 251 -1.19 -4.98 14.65
CA TYR A 251 -2.16 -3.92 14.85
C TYR A 251 -2.97 -3.66 13.58
N THR A 252 -4.28 -3.50 13.74
CA THR A 252 -5.17 -2.97 12.71
C THR A 252 -5.13 -1.44 12.73
N VAL A 253 -4.77 -0.84 11.60
CA VAL A 253 -4.66 0.62 11.43
C VAL A 253 -5.56 1.15 10.31
N GLY A 254 -6.45 0.31 9.78
CA GLY A 254 -7.33 0.68 8.67
C GLY A 254 -8.60 1.44 9.08
N PRO A 255 -9.34 1.96 8.08
CA PRO A 255 -8.94 2.03 6.67
C PRO A 255 -7.91 3.15 6.44
N LEU A 256 -6.83 2.87 5.70
CA LEU A 256 -5.79 3.85 5.36
C LEU A 256 -6.15 4.66 4.10
N ILE A 257 -7.36 5.20 4.09
CA ILE A 257 -7.85 6.13 3.07
C ILE A 257 -7.68 7.57 3.55
N PRO A 258 -7.65 8.57 2.66
CA PRO A 258 -7.56 9.97 3.07
C PRO A 258 -8.73 10.31 4.02
N TYR A 259 -8.42 10.64 5.27
CA TYR A 259 -9.40 11.05 6.27
C TYR A 259 -9.45 12.58 6.30
N LYS A 260 -10.62 13.17 5.98
CA LYS A 260 -10.95 14.61 6.06
C LYS A 260 -9.75 15.54 5.79
N SER A 261 -9.56 15.87 4.52
CA SER A 261 -8.64 16.90 4.06
C SER A 261 -8.96 18.26 4.70
N GLU A 262 -8.21 18.68 5.71
CA GLU A 262 -7.89 20.11 5.89
C GLU A 262 -6.71 20.53 5.01
N LEU A 263 -6.03 19.57 4.38
CA LEU A 263 -5.00 19.86 3.39
C LEU A 263 -5.70 19.99 2.03
N PRO A 264 -5.81 21.20 1.45
CA PRO A 264 -6.35 21.34 0.11
C PRO A 264 -5.43 20.56 -0.82
N CYS A 265 -5.93 19.42 -1.31
CA CYS A 265 -5.36 18.81 -2.50
C CYS A 265 -5.61 19.85 -3.59
N LYS A 266 -4.61 20.66 -3.92
CA LYS A 266 -4.57 21.25 -5.25
C LYS A 266 -4.55 20.04 -6.14
N SER A 267 -5.69 19.78 -6.77
CA SER A 267 -5.85 18.70 -7.72
C SER A 267 -4.64 18.71 -8.62
N SER A 268 -3.71 17.76 -8.45
CA SER A 268 -2.70 17.42 -9.45
C SER A 268 -3.36 16.69 -10.63
N ILE A 269 -4.61 17.06 -10.92
CA ILE A 269 -5.27 16.85 -12.18
C ILE A 269 -4.70 17.99 -13.02
N ASN A 270 -3.57 17.75 -13.67
CA ASN A 270 -3.26 18.46 -14.91
C ASN A 270 -4.36 18.06 -15.89
N CYS A 271 -5.53 18.70 -15.78
CA CYS A 271 -6.49 18.73 -16.85
C CYS A 271 -5.76 19.41 -18.01
N ASP A 272 -5.50 18.70 -19.11
CA ASP A 272 -5.14 19.34 -20.39
C ASP A 272 -6.34 20.09 -21.01
N HIS A 273 -7.32 20.46 -20.19
CA HIS A 273 -8.43 21.31 -20.53
C HIS A 273 -8.65 22.31 -19.40
N ASP A 274 -8.84 23.57 -19.77
CA ASP A 274 -9.23 24.75 -18.96
C ASP A 274 -10.54 24.59 -18.14
N GLN A 275 -10.94 23.37 -17.78
CA GLN A 275 -12.17 23.09 -17.04
C GLN A 275 -11.89 22.97 -15.55
N ASP A 276 -12.70 23.70 -14.78
CA ASP A 276 -12.75 23.65 -13.32
C ASP A 276 -12.78 22.19 -12.83
N PRO A 277 -11.86 21.76 -11.93
CA PRO A 277 -11.84 20.41 -11.37
C PRO A 277 -13.13 20.02 -10.63
N ARG A 278 -14.11 20.93 -10.50
CA ARG A 278 -15.44 20.68 -9.92
C ARG A 278 -16.50 20.23 -10.92
N TYR A 279 -16.25 20.27 -12.23
CA TYR A 279 -17.27 19.93 -13.25
C TYR A 279 -17.94 18.56 -13.04
N TYR A 280 -17.16 17.51 -12.74
CA TYR A 280 -17.75 16.17 -12.52
C TYR A 280 -18.55 16.09 -11.22
N ILE A 281 -18.23 16.89 -10.20
CA ILE A 281 -19.01 16.98 -8.97
C ILE A 281 -20.35 17.68 -9.24
N GLU A 282 -20.35 18.76 -10.01
CA GLU A 282 -21.59 19.43 -10.44
C GLU A 282 -22.47 18.50 -11.28
N TRP A 283 -21.86 17.74 -12.20
CA TRP A 283 -22.56 16.72 -12.95
C TRP A 283 -23.17 15.65 -12.03
N LEU A 284 -22.43 15.12 -11.07
CA LEU A 284 -22.93 14.15 -10.07
C LEU A 284 -24.10 14.74 -9.26
N ASN A 285 -24.00 15.99 -8.80
CA ASN A 285 -25.04 16.68 -8.03
C ASN A 285 -26.34 16.85 -8.81
N SER A 286 -26.29 16.83 -10.15
CA SER A 286 -27.47 16.90 -11.01
C SER A 286 -28.12 15.55 -11.33
N GLN A 287 -27.52 14.42 -10.87
CA GLN A 287 -28.09 13.08 -11.10
C GLN A 287 -28.98 12.65 -9.92
N PRO A 288 -29.98 11.78 -10.16
CA PRO A 288 -30.72 11.15 -9.07
C PRO A 288 -29.82 10.36 -8.11
N THR A 289 -30.22 10.27 -6.85
CA THR A 289 -29.52 9.45 -5.83
C THR A 289 -29.35 8.01 -6.30
N ASN A 290 -28.17 7.41 -6.10
CA ASN A 290 -27.85 6.03 -6.47
C ASN A 290 -28.08 5.68 -7.97
N SER A 291 -27.92 6.64 -8.89
CA SER A 291 -28.19 6.44 -10.32
C SER A 291 -26.97 6.43 -11.24
N VAL A 292 -25.77 6.61 -10.68
CA VAL A 292 -24.52 6.70 -11.43
C VAL A 292 -23.63 5.50 -11.12
N LEU A 293 -23.19 4.80 -12.17
CA LEU A 293 -22.14 3.80 -12.11
C LEU A 293 -20.77 4.47 -12.11
N PHE A 294 -19.95 4.22 -11.09
CA PHE A 294 -18.55 4.65 -11.08
C PHE A 294 -17.66 3.51 -11.61
N VAL A 295 -16.85 3.80 -12.62
CA VAL A 295 -15.91 2.84 -13.22
C VAL A 295 -14.49 3.37 -13.09
N SER A 296 -13.64 2.66 -12.34
CA SER A 296 -12.22 2.94 -12.23
C SER A 296 -11.43 1.64 -12.14
N MET A 297 -10.34 1.56 -12.89
CA MET A 297 -9.54 0.35 -13.05
C MET A 297 -8.19 0.43 -12.33
N GLY A 298 -8.10 1.36 -11.37
CA GLY A 298 -6.88 1.64 -10.63
C GLY A 298 -5.76 2.21 -11.51
N SER A 299 -4.56 2.27 -10.95
CA SER A 299 -3.42 2.94 -11.60
C SER A 299 -2.56 2.05 -12.49
N LEU A 300 -2.86 0.75 -12.58
CA LEU A 300 -1.96 -0.24 -13.19
C LEU A 300 -2.58 -1.10 -14.29
N VAL A 301 -3.90 -1.17 -14.40
CA VAL A 301 -4.53 -2.08 -15.36
C VAL A 301 -4.56 -1.40 -16.73
N LYS A 302 -4.05 -2.11 -17.75
CA LYS A 302 -4.25 -1.77 -19.16
C LYS A 302 -5.12 -2.86 -19.79
N PHE A 303 -6.17 -2.43 -20.47
CA PHE A 303 -7.03 -3.30 -21.27
C PHE A 303 -6.59 -3.21 -22.72
N SER A 304 -6.85 -4.27 -23.50
CA SER A 304 -6.79 -4.15 -24.95
C SER A 304 -7.87 -3.19 -25.44
N SER A 305 -7.70 -2.62 -26.63
CA SER A 305 -8.74 -1.80 -27.26
C SER A 305 -10.06 -2.58 -27.35
N ALA A 306 -10.01 -3.84 -27.78
CA ALA A 306 -11.18 -4.70 -27.88
C ALA A 306 -11.91 -4.87 -26.54
N GLN A 307 -11.18 -5.05 -25.42
CA GLN A 307 -11.81 -5.14 -24.10
C GLN A 307 -12.46 -3.81 -23.69
N LEU A 308 -11.79 -2.68 -23.95
CA LEU A 308 -12.38 -1.36 -23.66
C LEU A 308 -13.64 -1.11 -24.50
N ASP A 309 -13.61 -1.48 -25.77
CA ASP A 309 -14.74 -1.33 -26.69
C ASP A 309 -15.96 -2.13 -26.19
N GLU A 310 -15.75 -3.38 -25.77
CA GLU A 310 -16.81 -4.22 -25.18
C GLU A 310 -17.36 -3.64 -23.87
N MET A 311 -16.50 -3.15 -22.98
CA MET A 311 -16.98 -2.56 -21.72
C MET A 311 -17.75 -1.26 -21.97
N VAL A 312 -17.30 -0.42 -22.91
CA VAL A 312 -18.00 0.81 -23.31
C VAL A 312 -19.34 0.47 -23.97
N ALA A 313 -19.37 -0.53 -24.85
CA ALA A 313 -20.60 -1.02 -25.46
C ALA A 313 -21.59 -1.53 -24.41
N GLY A 314 -21.13 -2.29 -23.42
CA GLY A 314 -21.94 -2.77 -22.31
C GLY A 314 -22.55 -1.64 -21.47
N VAL A 315 -21.74 -0.64 -21.09
CA VAL A 315 -22.24 0.54 -20.37
C VAL A 315 -23.26 1.31 -21.22
N LYS A 316 -23.01 1.47 -22.52
CA LYS A 316 -23.94 2.13 -23.44
C LYS A 316 -25.28 1.40 -23.54
N ILE A 317 -25.25 0.08 -23.74
CA ILE A 317 -26.46 -0.75 -23.87
C ILE A 317 -27.28 -0.74 -22.57
N SER A 318 -26.62 -0.70 -21.41
CA SER A 318 -27.32 -0.68 -20.11
C SER A 318 -28.14 0.59 -19.86
N GLY A 319 -27.86 1.69 -20.57
CA GLY A 319 -28.51 2.98 -20.38
C GLY A 319 -28.18 3.66 -19.04
N VAL A 320 -27.29 3.08 -18.22
CA VAL A 320 -26.90 3.69 -16.94
C VAL A 320 -26.04 4.92 -17.17
N ARG A 321 -26.21 5.94 -16.32
CA ARG A 321 -25.29 7.06 -16.27
C ARG A 321 -23.98 6.54 -15.70
N CYS A 322 -22.87 6.91 -16.33
CA CYS A 322 -21.57 6.40 -15.93
C CYS A 322 -20.61 7.57 -15.69
N LEU A 323 -19.90 7.52 -14.56
CA LEU A 323 -18.68 8.28 -14.33
C LEU A 323 -17.51 7.32 -14.54
N TRP A 324 -16.90 7.40 -15.71
CA TRP A 324 -15.77 6.54 -16.05
C TRP A 324 -14.45 7.29 -15.87
N VAL A 325 -13.47 6.63 -15.24
CA VAL A 325 -12.08 7.11 -15.13
C VAL A 325 -11.17 6.19 -15.94
N GLY A 326 -10.85 6.61 -17.17
CA GLY A 326 -9.87 5.94 -18.03
C GLY A 326 -8.46 6.40 -17.69
N GLY A 327 -7.46 5.53 -17.82
CA GLY A 327 -6.05 5.92 -17.70
C GLY A 327 -5.72 7.15 -18.55
N ALA A 328 -4.85 8.03 -18.05
CA ALA A 328 -4.52 9.35 -18.62
C ALA A 328 -5.73 10.10 -19.22
N MET A 329 -6.67 10.49 -18.34
CA MET A 329 -7.67 11.53 -18.61
C MET A 329 -8.74 11.21 -19.66
N ILE A 330 -9.65 10.30 -19.32
CA ILE A 330 -10.99 10.36 -19.91
C ILE A 330 -12.00 10.31 -18.76
N LEU A 331 -12.48 11.49 -18.37
CA LEU A 331 -13.72 11.69 -17.65
C LEU A 331 -14.80 11.87 -18.71
N VAL A 332 -15.59 10.84 -18.99
CA VAL A 332 -16.79 11.02 -19.82
C VAL A 332 -18.02 10.77 -18.99
N ALA A 333 -18.81 11.82 -18.86
CA ALA A 333 -20.15 11.78 -18.32
C ALA A 333 -21.12 11.59 -19.49
N PHE A 334 -21.77 10.43 -19.57
CA PHE A 334 -22.78 10.16 -20.59
C PHE A 334 -24.19 10.22 -20.00
N LYS A 335 -25.10 10.84 -20.73
CA LYS A 335 -26.52 10.50 -20.72
C LYS A 335 -26.81 9.90 -22.09
N TRP A 336 -27.01 8.59 -22.16
CA TRP A 336 -27.38 7.94 -23.41
C TRP A 336 -28.81 8.37 -23.75
N SER A 337 -28.95 9.07 -24.89
CA SER A 337 -30.23 9.60 -25.40
C SER A 337 -31.02 8.53 -26.13
#